data_AF-A0A9D8SHC0-F1
#
_entry.id   AF-A0A9D8SHC0-F1
#
_cell.length_a   1.000
_cell.length_b   1.000
_cell.length_c   1.000
_cell.angle_alpha   90.00
_cell.angle_beta   90.00
_cell.angle_gamma   90.00
#
_symmetry.space_group_name_H-M   'P 1'
#
loop_
_entity.id
_entity.type
_entity.pdbx_description
1 polymer ?
#
loop_
_entity_poly.entity_id
_entity_poly.type
_entity_poly.pdbx_seq_one_letter_code
_entity_poly.pdbx_strand_id
1 'polypeptide(L)'
;MSEEKTFEPTPRHREKMRRQGETALSRDLVNASMLLAGMLLFWGFGHFLVSVPFHFAETAWSEGPWLRMTPELFFEKWNAWVQLALFYVVPFLALVPIVTALVSLVQTQFLFLPSRLAPKWKNVDPANGMKRIFSWDPVMSAGFGAAKLLLVGAFLVWMVTRQIPTLCALCQMEFQTAVLKMQNIILGTGLRIALVLFLLAAADYGWQFYRHKLRLRMTYEQMKEEIRITEGDQTVKQKMRQRS
;
A
#
# COMPACT_ATOMS: atom_id res chain seq x y z
N MET A 1 7.49 15.74 37.03
CA MET A 1 6.82 16.54 35.99
C MET A 1 7.47 16.17 34.67
N SER A 2 6.71 15.61 33.73
CA SER A 2 7.24 15.28 32.41
C SER A 2 7.51 16.60 31.68
N GLU A 3 8.78 16.93 31.44
CA GLU A 3 9.16 18.11 30.66
C GLU A 3 8.48 18.09 29.30
N GLU A 4 7.83 19.20 28.94
CA GLU A 4 7.14 19.33 27.66
C GLU A 4 8.17 19.46 26.53
N LYS A 5 7.97 18.70 25.44
CA LYS A 5 8.87 18.68 24.29
C LYS A 5 8.63 19.89 23.37
N THR A 6 9.39 20.95 23.58
CA THR A 6 9.24 22.23 22.85
C THR A 6 10.29 22.47 21.77
N PHE A 7 11.46 21.85 21.84
CA PHE A 7 12.57 22.13 20.91
C PHE A 7 12.51 21.26 19.65
N GLU A 8 12.90 21.82 18.51
CA GLU A 8 13.01 21.05 17.27
C GLU A 8 14.17 20.04 17.33
N PRO A 9 14.02 18.84 16.76
CA PRO A 9 15.07 17.84 16.73
C PRO A 9 16.23 18.29 15.84
N THR A 10 17.46 18.22 16.38
CA THR A 10 18.68 18.44 15.60
C THR A 10 18.90 17.34 14.55
N PRO A 11 19.77 17.55 13.54
CA PRO A 11 20.06 16.54 12.52
C PRO A 11 20.54 15.21 13.11
N ARG A 12 21.36 15.28 14.16
CA ARG A 12 21.92 14.11 14.86
C ARG A 12 20.84 13.33 15.60
N HIS A 13 19.90 14.02 16.27
CA HIS A 13 18.73 13.37 16.87
C HIS A 13 17.88 12.65 15.84
N ARG A 14 17.57 13.31 14.70
CA ARG A 14 16.79 12.71 13.61
C ARG A 14 17.46 11.45 13.08
N GLU A 15 18.77 11.48 12.85
CA GLU A 15 19.50 10.32 12.36
C GLU A 15 19.51 9.18 13.40
N LYS A 16 19.69 9.48 14.68
CA LYS A 16 19.62 8.48 15.77
C LYS A 16 18.25 7.80 15.81
N MET A 17 17.16 8.56 15.75
CA MET A 17 15.79 8.03 15.76
C MET A 17 15.51 7.21 14.49
N ARG A 18 16.02 7.64 13.32
CA ARG A 18 15.99 6.86 12.08
C ARG A 18 16.76 5.55 12.21
N ARG A 19 17.98 5.54 12.77
CA ARG A 19 18.77 4.31 13.01
C ARG A 19 18.10 3.36 14.01
N GLN A 20 17.23 3.86 14.89
CA GLN A 20 16.39 3.04 15.75
C GLN A 20 15.15 2.49 15.03
N GLY A 21 14.84 3.03 13.84
CA GLY A 21 13.75 2.63 12.95
C GLY A 21 12.41 3.26 13.32
N GLU A 22 12.43 4.39 14.02
CA GLU A 22 11.23 5.20 14.21
C GLU A 22 10.93 5.96 12.92
N THR A 23 9.85 5.57 12.25
CA THR A 23 9.33 6.23 11.05
C THR A 23 7.81 6.24 11.09
N ALA A 24 7.19 7.23 10.44
CA ALA A 24 5.76 7.23 10.22
C ALA A 24 5.43 6.28 9.05
N LEU A 25 4.84 5.13 9.35
CA LEU A 25 4.36 4.17 8.35
C LEU A 25 2.87 3.88 8.58
N SER A 26 2.03 4.30 7.64
CA SER A 26 0.60 4.00 7.62
C SER A 26 0.36 2.78 6.74
N ARG A 27 -0.01 1.66 7.36
CA ARG A 27 -0.40 0.43 6.64
C ARG A 27 -1.67 0.65 5.81
N ASP A 28 -2.60 1.44 6.33
CA ASP A 28 -3.84 1.79 5.62
C ASP A 28 -3.53 2.51 4.30
N LEU A 29 -2.55 3.41 4.29
CA LEU A 29 -2.16 4.13 3.06
C LEU A 29 -1.51 3.19 2.04
N VAL A 30 -0.67 2.25 2.49
CA VAL A 30 -0.07 1.24 1.61
C VAL A 30 -1.16 0.38 0.97
N ASN A 31 -2.10 -0.15 1.77
CA ASN A 31 -3.19 -0.99 1.29
C ASN A 31 -4.14 -0.25 0.35
N ALA A 32 -4.50 0.99 0.68
CA ALA A 32 -5.38 1.80 -0.15
C ALA A 32 -4.70 2.19 -1.48
N SER A 33 -3.39 2.46 -1.46
CA SER A 33 -2.61 2.71 -2.68
C SER A 33 -2.52 1.46 -3.57
N MET A 34 -2.33 0.28 -2.97
CA MET A 34 -2.33 -0.99 -3.69
C MET A 34 -3.67 -1.23 -4.40
N LEU A 35 -4.79 -1.02 -3.68
CA LEU A 35 -6.13 -1.17 -4.25
C LEU A 35 -6.37 -0.16 -5.37
N LEU A 36 -6.01 1.11 -5.18
CA LEU A 36 -6.18 2.17 -6.18
C LEU A 36 -5.33 1.90 -7.43
N ALA A 37 -4.07 1.49 -7.25
CA ALA A 37 -3.19 1.12 -8.36
C ALA A 37 -3.76 -0.07 -9.14
N GLY A 38 -4.24 -1.10 -8.45
CA GLY A 38 -4.90 -2.25 -9.08
C GLY A 38 -6.14 -1.83 -9.88
N MET A 39 -6.99 -0.96 -9.33
CA MET A 39 -8.19 -0.46 -10.02
C MET A 39 -7.86 0.40 -11.24
N LEU A 40 -6.84 1.26 -11.16
CA LEU A 40 -6.38 2.07 -12.29
C LEU A 40 -5.79 1.19 -13.40
N LEU A 41 -5.03 0.16 -13.04
CA LEU A 41 -4.51 -0.81 -14.00
C LEU A 41 -5.63 -1.63 -14.63
N PHE A 42 -6.63 -2.07 -13.88
CA PHE A 42 -7.81 -2.73 -14.46
C PHE A 42 -8.60 -1.79 -15.38
N TRP A 43 -8.69 -0.51 -15.04
CA TRP A 43 -9.39 0.45 -15.89
C TRP A 43 -8.65 0.71 -17.22
N GLY A 44 -7.32 0.82 -17.19
CA GLY A 44 -6.52 1.06 -18.41
C GLY A 44 -6.18 -0.20 -19.22
N PHE A 45 -5.89 -1.32 -18.54
CA PHE A 45 -5.39 -2.56 -19.14
C PHE A 45 -6.34 -3.75 -19.02
N GLY A 46 -7.45 -3.64 -18.28
CA GLY A 46 -8.36 -4.77 -18.02
C GLY A 46 -8.99 -5.34 -19.29
N HIS A 47 -9.21 -4.53 -20.32
CA HIS A 47 -9.69 -5.02 -21.62
C HIS A 47 -8.73 -6.06 -22.23
N PHE A 48 -7.42 -5.81 -22.16
CA PHE A 48 -6.41 -6.76 -22.66
C PHE A 48 -6.35 -8.05 -21.84
N LEU A 49 -6.55 -7.97 -20.52
CA LEU A 49 -6.62 -9.16 -19.66
C LEU A 49 -7.82 -10.04 -20.01
N VAL A 50 -8.95 -9.43 -20.36
CA VAL A 50 -10.16 -10.16 -20.79
C VAL A 50 -10.03 -10.67 -22.22
N SER A 51 -9.31 -9.98 -23.11
CA SER A 51 -9.14 -10.46 -24.49
C SER A 51 -8.33 -11.75 -24.59
N VAL A 52 -7.43 -12.04 -23.64
CA VAL A 52 -6.63 -13.28 -23.64
C VAL A 52 -7.48 -14.56 -23.63
N PRO A 53 -8.38 -14.78 -22.64
CA PRO A 53 -9.24 -15.96 -22.63
C PRO A 53 -10.28 -15.95 -23.76
N PHE A 54 -10.77 -14.78 -24.18
CA PHE A 54 -11.70 -14.69 -25.32
C PHE A 54 -11.04 -15.11 -26.63
N HIS A 55 -9.84 -14.62 -26.92
CA HIS A 55 -9.09 -15.00 -28.12
C HIS A 55 -8.72 -16.49 -28.12
N PHE A 56 -8.39 -17.04 -26.95
CA PHE A 56 -8.19 -18.48 -26.80
C PHE A 56 -9.46 -19.27 -27.08
N ALA A 57 -10.60 -18.87 -26.50
CA ALA A 57 -11.87 -19.53 -26.72
C ALA A 57 -12.32 -19.45 -28.19
N GLU A 58 -12.12 -18.30 -28.84
CA GLU A 58 -12.43 -18.09 -30.26
C GLU A 58 -11.58 -19.01 -31.15
N THR A 59 -10.25 -18.99 -30.99
CA THR A 59 -9.33 -19.85 -31.76
C THR A 59 -9.55 -21.34 -31.51
N ALA A 60 -9.84 -21.72 -30.26
CA ALA A 60 -10.23 -23.07 -29.88
C ALA A 60 -11.52 -23.55 -30.57
N TRP A 61 -12.48 -22.65 -30.78
CA TRP A 61 -13.80 -22.98 -31.31
C TRP A 61 -13.86 -22.88 -32.84
N SER A 62 -13.15 -21.93 -33.44
CA SER A 62 -13.18 -21.67 -34.89
C SER A 62 -12.42 -22.72 -35.71
N GLU A 63 -11.40 -23.36 -35.14
CA GLU A 63 -10.52 -24.26 -35.88
C GLU A 63 -10.98 -25.74 -35.90
N GLY A 64 -12.18 -26.03 -35.38
CA GLY A 64 -12.79 -27.36 -35.44
C GLY A 64 -12.32 -28.31 -34.35
N PRO A 65 -12.73 -29.60 -34.39
CA PRO A 65 -12.51 -30.52 -33.29
C PRO A 65 -11.01 -30.73 -33.03
N TRP A 66 -10.59 -30.56 -31.77
CA TRP A 66 -9.27 -30.91 -31.24
C TRP A 66 -8.77 -32.32 -31.60
N LEU A 67 -9.66 -33.17 -32.14
CA LEU A 67 -9.36 -34.48 -32.71
C LEU A 67 -8.44 -34.45 -33.94
N ARG A 68 -8.24 -33.31 -34.62
CA ARG A 68 -7.25 -33.16 -35.71
C ARG A 68 -5.94 -32.49 -35.27
N MET A 69 -5.79 -32.20 -33.98
CA MET A 69 -4.63 -31.49 -33.44
C MET A 69 -3.44 -32.44 -33.33
N THR A 70 -2.35 -32.17 -34.06
CA THR A 70 -1.08 -32.86 -33.80
C THR A 70 -0.41 -32.27 -32.56
N PRO A 71 0.46 -33.03 -31.87
CA PRO A 71 1.20 -32.51 -30.72
C PRO A 71 1.98 -31.23 -31.03
N GLU A 72 2.55 -31.11 -32.23
CA GLU A 72 3.33 -29.95 -32.66
C GLU A 72 2.46 -28.68 -32.74
N LEU A 73 1.28 -28.79 -33.38
CA LEU A 73 0.34 -27.68 -33.50
C LEU A 73 -0.23 -27.26 -32.13
N PHE A 74 -0.42 -28.23 -31.22
CA PHE A 74 -0.80 -27.94 -29.85
C PHE A 74 0.26 -27.10 -29.12
N PHE A 75 1.53 -27.53 -29.15
CA PHE A 75 2.60 -26.80 -28.47
C PHE A 75 2.84 -25.41 -29.05
N GLU A 76 2.72 -25.25 -30.38
CA GLU A 76 2.80 -23.94 -31.02
C GLU A 76 1.73 -22.98 -30.52
N LYS A 77 0.45 -23.40 -30.54
CA LYS A 77 -0.68 -22.59 -30.07
C LYS A 77 -0.63 -22.33 -28.56
N TRP A 78 -0.23 -23.34 -27.78
CA TRP A 78 -0.03 -23.19 -26.34
C TRP A 78 1.04 -22.16 -26.04
N ASN A 79 2.19 -22.21 -26.74
CA ASN A 79 3.26 -21.23 -26.55
C ASN A 79 2.82 -19.82 -26.94
N ALA A 80 2.12 -19.65 -28.07
CA ALA A 80 1.59 -18.35 -28.46
C ALA A 80 0.62 -17.78 -27.40
N TRP A 81 -0.26 -18.63 -26.87
CA TRP A 81 -1.20 -18.23 -25.82
C TRP A 81 -0.49 -17.87 -24.51
N VAL A 82 0.48 -18.68 -24.07
CA VAL A 82 1.29 -18.41 -22.88
C VAL A 82 2.08 -17.12 -23.03
N GLN A 83 2.68 -16.87 -24.19
CA GLN A 83 3.40 -15.62 -24.46
C GLN A 83 2.47 -14.40 -24.38
N LEU A 84 1.29 -14.49 -24.98
CA LEU A 84 0.30 -13.43 -24.94
C LEU A 84 -0.24 -13.20 -23.52
N ALA A 85 -0.53 -14.28 -22.78
CA ALA A 85 -0.93 -14.21 -21.38
C ALA A 85 0.17 -13.57 -20.51
N LEU A 86 1.43 -14.01 -20.66
CA LEU A 86 2.56 -13.44 -19.93
C LEU A 86 2.73 -11.95 -20.25
N PHE A 87 2.63 -11.56 -21.52
CA PHE A 87 2.77 -10.17 -21.94
C PHE A 87 1.78 -9.23 -21.25
N TYR A 88 0.54 -9.67 -21.01
CA TYR A 88 -0.48 -8.85 -20.33
C TYR A 88 -0.54 -9.02 -18.82
N VAL A 89 -0.31 -10.24 -18.31
CA VAL A 89 -0.41 -10.55 -16.88
C VAL A 89 0.84 -10.11 -16.11
N VAL A 90 2.04 -10.27 -16.69
CA VAL A 90 3.29 -9.94 -16.00
C VAL A 90 3.38 -8.45 -15.65
N PRO A 91 3.12 -7.49 -16.56
CA PRO A 91 3.11 -6.07 -16.20
C PRO A 91 2.10 -5.76 -15.11
N PHE A 92 0.92 -6.37 -15.15
CA PHE A 92 -0.10 -6.19 -14.12
C PHE A 92 0.38 -6.67 -12.74
N LEU A 93 0.94 -7.88 -12.68
CA LEU A 93 1.49 -8.47 -11.45
C LEU A 93 2.75 -7.78 -10.94
N ALA A 94 3.54 -7.14 -11.82
CA ALA A 94 4.74 -6.43 -11.45
C ALA A 94 4.43 -4.99 -10.96
N LEU A 95 3.54 -4.27 -11.65
CA LEU A 95 3.28 -2.86 -11.36
C LEU A 95 2.62 -2.63 -10.01
N VAL A 96 1.67 -3.48 -9.59
CA VAL A 96 0.98 -3.31 -8.30
C VAL A 96 1.96 -3.40 -7.11
N PRO A 97 2.81 -4.45 -6.99
CA PRO A 97 3.85 -4.50 -5.97
C PRO A 97 4.85 -3.36 -6.06
N ILE A 98 5.27 -2.95 -7.26
CA ILE A 98 6.21 -1.83 -7.44
C ILE A 98 5.61 -0.54 -6.87
N VAL A 99 4.38 -0.19 -7.23
CA VAL A 99 3.70 1.01 -6.72
C VAL A 99 3.55 0.93 -5.19
N THR A 100 3.15 -0.22 -4.67
CA THR A 100 2.95 -0.43 -3.24
C THR A 100 4.27 -0.34 -2.45
N ALA A 101 5.35 -0.88 -3.01
CA ALA A 101 6.70 -0.79 -2.47
C ALA A 101 7.20 0.67 -2.48
N LEU A 102 7.00 1.39 -3.59
CA LEU A 102 7.37 2.80 -3.70
C LEU A 102 6.65 3.66 -2.65
N VAL A 103 5.34 3.46 -2.47
CA VAL A 103 4.56 4.16 -1.42
C VAL A 103 5.15 3.88 -0.04
N SER A 104 5.52 2.63 0.24
CA SER A 104 6.14 2.25 1.52
C SER A 104 7.54 2.87 1.70
N LEU A 105 8.33 2.94 0.63
CA LEU A 105 9.67 3.53 0.63
C LEU A 105 9.62 5.05 0.81
N VAL A 106 8.68 5.73 0.16
CA VAL A 106 8.45 7.17 0.32
C VAL A 106 8.05 7.49 1.76
N GLN A 107 7.14 6.72 2.36
CA GLN A 107 6.73 6.92 3.76
C GLN A 107 7.89 6.75 4.74
N THR A 108 8.78 5.78 4.48
CA THR A 108 9.95 5.50 5.33
C THR A 108 11.19 6.35 4.98
N GLN A 109 11.10 7.21 3.96
CA GLN A 109 12.22 8.01 3.44
C GLN A 109 13.44 7.13 3.05
N PHE A 110 13.20 6.00 2.40
CA PHE A 110 14.22 5.03 1.97
C PHE A 110 15.09 4.48 3.12
N LEU A 111 14.51 4.34 4.30
CA LEU A 111 15.21 3.87 5.47
C LEU A 111 15.49 2.36 5.39
N PHE A 112 16.76 1.99 5.29
CA PHE A 112 17.21 0.59 5.31
C PHE A 112 17.87 0.25 6.65
N LEU A 113 17.24 -0.60 7.46
CA LEU A 113 17.77 -1.08 8.76
C LEU A 113 18.01 -2.60 8.75
N PRO A 114 19.18 -3.06 8.30
CA PRO A 114 19.52 -4.48 8.38
C PRO A 114 19.61 -4.98 9.84
N SER A 115 19.88 -4.08 10.80
CA SER A 115 19.91 -4.38 12.24
C SER A 115 18.56 -4.83 12.83
N ARG A 116 17.44 -4.60 12.13
CA ARG A 116 16.11 -5.09 12.52
C ARG A 116 15.78 -6.49 11.98
N LEU A 117 16.59 -7.03 11.07
CA LEU A 117 16.45 -8.40 10.58
C LEU A 117 16.94 -9.44 11.61
N ALA A 118 17.76 -9.01 12.58
CA ALA A 118 18.23 -9.88 13.65
C ALA A 118 17.05 -10.27 14.58
N PRO A 119 16.83 -11.57 14.86
CA PRO A 119 15.78 -12.02 15.77
C PRO A 119 16.03 -11.48 17.17
N LYS A 120 15.10 -10.65 17.67
CA LYS A 120 15.14 -10.12 19.03
C LYS A 120 14.29 -11.00 19.95
N TRP A 121 14.94 -11.88 20.70
CA TRP A 121 14.30 -12.79 21.67
C TRP A 121 13.39 -12.07 22.69
N LYS A 122 13.70 -10.81 23.01
CA LYS A 122 12.90 -9.94 23.90
C LYS A 122 11.48 -9.65 23.36
N ASN A 123 11.23 -9.83 22.06
CA ASN A 123 9.92 -9.63 21.44
C ASN A 123 9.07 -10.92 21.37
N VAL A 124 9.60 -12.07 21.81
CA VAL A 124 8.96 -13.40 21.73
C VAL A 124 8.33 -13.80 23.07
N ASP A 125 8.08 -12.84 23.97
CA ASP A 125 7.38 -13.12 25.22
C ASP A 125 5.85 -13.10 25.00
N PRO A 126 5.16 -14.25 25.08
CA PRO A 126 3.72 -14.35 24.80
C PRO A 126 2.87 -13.52 25.76
N ALA A 127 3.31 -13.34 27.01
CA ALA A 127 2.56 -12.59 28.03
C ALA A 127 2.55 -11.08 27.71
N ASN A 128 3.69 -10.54 27.30
CA ASN A 128 3.80 -9.16 26.85
C ASN A 128 3.07 -8.93 25.51
N GLY A 129 3.02 -9.94 24.64
CA GLY A 129 2.21 -9.94 23.42
C GLY A 129 0.71 -9.82 23.72
N MET A 130 0.19 -10.63 24.66
CA MET A 130 -1.22 -10.62 25.07
C MET A 130 -1.63 -9.24 25.65
N LYS A 131 -0.81 -8.69 26.56
CA LYS A 131 -1.08 -7.38 27.18
C LYS A 131 -1.07 -6.23 26.16
N ARG A 132 -0.26 -6.36 25.11
CA ARG A 132 -0.19 -5.39 24.00
C ARG A 132 -1.37 -5.52 23.03
N ILE A 133 -1.99 -6.68 22.92
CA ILE A 133 -3.20 -6.90 22.10
C ILE A 133 -4.44 -6.40 22.84
N PHE A 134 -4.50 -6.61 24.16
CA PHE A 134 -5.62 -6.18 25.02
C PHE A 134 -5.42 -4.80 25.69
N SER A 135 -4.47 -4.00 25.22
CA SER A 135 -4.33 -2.62 25.71
C SER A 135 -5.36 -1.68 25.05
N TRP A 136 -5.52 -0.48 25.63
CA TRP A 136 -6.52 0.50 25.18
C TRP A 136 -6.27 1.03 23.77
N ASP A 137 -5.01 1.11 23.36
CA ASP A 137 -4.61 1.61 22.05
C ASP A 137 -5.11 0.72 20.87
N PRO A 138 -4.89 -0.61 20.87
CA PRO A 138 -5.47 -1.51 19.86
C PRO A 138 -6.99 -1.43 19.78
N VAL A 139 -7.69 -1.40 20.92
CA VAL A 139 -9.16 -1.38 20.97
C VAL A 139 -9.71 -0.10 20.33
N MET A 140 -9.13 1.07 20.67
CA MET A 140 -9.50 2.32 20.01
C MET A 140 -9.19 2.28 18.51
N SER A 141 -8.03 1.75 18.12
CA SER A 141 -7.66 1.66 16.69
C SER A 141 -8.62 0.75 15.90
N ALA A 142 -9.09 -0.34 16.51
CA ALA A 142 -10.10 -1.22 15.93
C ALA A 142 -11.45 -0.51 15.78
N GLY A 143 -11.85 0.28 16.79
CA GLY A 143 -13.06 1.11 16.74
C GLY A 143 -13.02 2.13 15.59
N PHE A 144 -11.89 2.84 15.42
CA PHE A 144 -11.71 3.73 14.27
C PHE A 144 -11.73 2.98 12.93
N GLY A 145 -11.14 1.78 12.88
CA GLY A 145 -11.21 0.91 11.71
C GLY A 145 -12.64 0.51 11.35
N ALA A 146 -13.45 0.14 12.34
CA ALA A 146 -14.86 -0.18 12.17
C ALA A 146 -15.67 1.04 11.68
N ALA A 147 -15.40 2.24 12.22
CA ALA A 147 -16.04 3.46 11.75
C ALA A 147 -15.72 3.76 10.28
N LYS A 148 -14.45 3.62 9.86
CA LYS A 148 -14.07 3.75 8.43
C LYS A 148 -14.80 2.73 7.56
N LEU A 149 -14.90 1.48 8.02
CA LEU A 149 -15.58 0.42 7.29
C LEU A 149 -17.07 0.72 7.12
N LEU A 150 -17.74 1.23 8.17
CA LEU A 150 -19.15 1.66 8.08
C LEU A 150 -19.33 2.83 7.12
N LEU A 151 -18.44 3.83 7.16
CA LEU A 151 -18.48 4.97 6.24
C LEU A 151 -18.36 4.52 4.78
N VAL A 152 -17.39 3.66 4.49
CA VAL A 152 -17.15 3.13 3.13
C VAL A 152 -18.30 2.21 2.71
N GLY A 153 -18.83 1.39 3.62
CA GLY A 153 -19.98 0.52 3.38
C GLY A 153 -21.24 1.33 3.07
N ALA A 154 -21.53 2.38 3.83
CA ALA A 154 -22.65 3.29 3.58
C ALA A 154 -22.51 3.99 2.21
N PHE A 155 -21.29 4.44 1.87
CA PHE A 155 -21.00 5.02 0.57
C PHE A 155 -21.22 4.04 -0.58
N LEU A 156 -20.78 2.78 -0.42
CA LEU A 156 -21.02 1.71 -1.39
C LEU A 156 -22.53 1.45 -1.57
N VAL A 157 -23.29 1.30 -0.48
CA VAL A 157 -24.74 1.08 -0.54
C VAL A 157 -25.42 2.25 -1.27
N TRP A 158 -25.08 3.49 -0.95
CA TRP A 158 -25.58 4.67 -1.63
C TRP A 158 -25.25 4.70 -3.14
N MET A 159 -24.04 4.28 -3.52
CA MET A 159 -23.66 4.17 -4.93
C MET A 159 -24.42 3.07 -5.67
N VAL A 160 -24.54 1.88 -5.08
CA VAL A 160 -25.20 0.73 -5.71
C VAL A 160 -26.70 0.98 -5.86
N THR A 161 -27.35 1.53 -4.82
CA THR A 161 -28.78 1.86 -4.87
C THR A 161 -29.14 2.81 -6.01
N ARG A 162 -28.26 3.78 -6.33
CA ARG A 162 -28.43 4.65 -7.50
C ARG A 162 -28.29 3.94 -8.84
N GLN A 163 -27.60 2.80 -8.87
CA GLN A 163 -27.42 1.99 -10.08
C GLN A 163 -28.50 0.92 -10.25
N ILE A 164 -29.34 0.65 -9.24
CA ILE A 164 -30.41 -0.38 -9.31
C ILE A 164 -31.27 -0.25 -10.57
N PRO A 165 -31.79 0.94 -10.97
CA PRO A 165 -32.59 1.06 -12.18
C PRO A 165 -31.82 0.64 -13.44
N THR A 166 -30.55 1.05 -13.54
CA THR A 166 -29.65 0.66 -14.63
C THR A 166 -29.41 -0.85 -14.63
N LEU A 167 -29.21 -1.46 -13.46
CA LEU A 167 -29.01 -2.90 -13.32
C LEU A 167 -30.24 -3.70 -13.74
N CYS A 168 -31.45 -3.24 -13.39
CA CYS A 168 -32.70 -3.86 -13.84
C CYS A 168 -32.87 -3.74 -15.36
N ALA A 169 -32.45 -2.61 -15.95
CA ALA A 169 -32.51 -2.39 -17.40
C ALA A 169 -31.51 -3.24 -18.20
N LEU A 170 -30.46 -3.79 -17.57
CA LEU A 170 -29.48 -4.66 -18.26
C LEU A 170 -30.15 -5.87 -18.92
N CYS A 171 -31.19 -6.44 -18.31
CA CYS A 171 -31.91 -7.59 -18.84
C CYS A 171 -32.65 -7.31 -20.16
N GLN A 172 -32.82 -6.02 -20.52
CA GLN A 172 -33.53 -5.58 -21.72
C GLN A 172 -32.55 -5.07 -22.80
N MET A 173 -31.25 -5.03 -22.51
CA MET A 173 -30.21 -4.57 -23.43
C MET A 173 -29.67 -5.72 -24.27
N GLU A 174 -29.15 -5.39 -25.45
CA GLU A 174 -28.32 -6.32 -26.22
C GLU A 174 -27.09 -6.77 -25.39
N PHE A 175 -26.72 -8.04 -25.54
CA PHE A 175 -25.66 -8.67 -24.74
C PHE A 175 -24.35 -7.86 -24.70
N GLN A 176 -23.84 -7.42 -25.85
CA GLN A 176 -22.58 -6.67 -25.91
C GLN A 176 -22.69 -5.33 -25.15
N THR A 177 -23.81 -4.63 -25.32
CA THR A 177 -24.08 -3.36 -24.62
C THR A 177 -24.24 -3.57 -23.11
N ALA A 178 -24.91 -4.65 -22.70
CA ALA A 178 -25.08 -5.01 -21.29
C ALA A 178 -23.73 -5.28 -20.62
N VAL A 179 -22.83 -6.03 -21.28
CA VAL A 179 -21.49 -6.34 -20.76
C VAL A 179 -20.66 -5.06 -20.58
N LEU A 180 -20.61 -4.19 -21.59
CA LEU A 180 -19.88 -2.92 -21.51
C LEU A 180 -20.44 -2.01 -20.40
N LYS A 181 -21.76 -1.97 -20.24
CA LYS A 181 -22.40 -1.20 -19.17
C LYS A 181 -22.06 -1.75 -17.80
N MET A 182 -22.09 -3.07 -17.64
CA MET A 182 -21.75 -3.75 -16.40
C MET A 182 -20.27 -3.53 -16.02
N GLN A 183 -19.35 -3.62 -16.99
CA GLN A 183 -17.94 -3.28 -16.79
C GLN A 183 -17.78 -1.85 -16.27
N ASN A 184 -18.46 -0.88 -16.87
CA ASN A 184 -18.39 0.53 -16.44
C ASN A 184 -18.93 0.74 -15.03
N ILE A 185 -20.00 0.03 -14.64
CA ILE A 185 -20.55 0.09 -13.28
C ILE A 185 -19.55 -0.51 -12.29
N ILE A 186 -18.99 -1.69 -12.57
CA ILE A 186 -18.05 -2.40 -11.68
C ILE A 186 -16.77 -1.59 -11.50
N LEU A 187 -16.09 -1.25 -12.60
CA LEU A 187 -14.82 -0.51 -12.55
C LEU A 187 -15.01 0.91 -12.00
N GLY A 188 -16.08 1.59 -12.41
CA GLY A 188 -16.39 2.93 -11.92
C GLY A 188 -16.71 2.96 -10.44
N THR A 189 -17.39 1.94 -9.90
CA THR A 189 -17.70 1.86 -8.47
C THR A 189 -16.45 1.48 -7.68
N GLY A 190 -15.69 0.48 -8.15
CA GLY A 190 -14.43 0.05 -7.54
C GLY A 190 -13.40 1.18 -7.46
N LEU A 191 -13.23 1.96 -8.54
CA LEU A 191 -12.30 3.08 -8.58
C LEU A 191 -12.68 4.19 -7.60
N ARG A 192 -13.97 4.54 -7.49
CA ARG A 192 -14.44 5.56 -6.54
C ARG A 192 -14.23 5.13 -5.10
N ILE A 193 -14.49 3.87 -4.77
CA ILE A 193 -14.24 3.32 -3.43
C ILE A 193 -12.75 3.31 -3.12
N ALA A 194 -11.92 2.85 -4.05
CA ALA A 194 -10.47 2.87 -3.89
C ALA A 194 -9.94 4.29 -3.67
N LEU A 195 -10.48 5.27 -4.38
CA LEU A 195 -10.12 6.68 -4.23
C LEU A 195 -10.56 7.25 -2.87
N VAL A 196 -11.78 6.95 -2.41
CA VAL A 196 -12.24 7.35 -1.06
C VAL A 196 -11.35 6.74 0.03
N LEU A 197 -11.04 5.45 -0.06
CA LEU A 197 -10.14 4.77 0.88
C LEU A 197 -8.73 5.39 0.87
N PHE A 198 -8.21 5.71 -0.32
CA PHE A 198 -6.91 6.36 -0.45
C PHE A 198 -6.91 7.74 0.20
N LEU A 199 -7.94 8.56 -0.02
CA LEU A 199 -8.06 9.88 0.60
C LEU A 199 -8.16 9.80 2.12
N LEU A 200 -8.96 8.88 2.66
CA LEU A 200 -9.06 8.64 4.09
C LEU A 200 -7.71 8.24 4.68
N ALA A 201 -7.05 7.25 4.06
CA ALA A 201 -5.76 6.76 4.51
C ALA A 201 -4.63 7.80 4.38
N ALA A 202 -4.71 8.69 3.39
CA ALA A 202 -3.79 9.80 3.21
C ALA A 202 -3.98 10.86 4.32
N ALA A 203 -5.22 11.17 4.69
CA ALA A 203 -5.52 12.04 5.82
C ALA A 203 -4.99 11.44 7.15
N ASP A 204 -5.22 10.14 7.36
CA ASP A 204 -4.69 9.42 8.53
C ASP A 204 -3.16 9.44 8.57
N TYR A 205 -2.52 9.25 7.42
CA TYR A 205 -1.07 9.34 7.31
C TYR A 205 -0.57 10.76 7.62
N GLY A 206 -1.24 11.79 7.12
CA GLY A 206 -0.91 13.19 7.45
C GLY A 206 -0.94 13.45 8.95
N TRP A 207 -1.96 12.95 9.65
CA TRP A 207 -2.04 13.03 11.12
C TRP A 207 -0.94 12.22 11.81
N GLN A 208 -0.67 10.99 11.37
CA GLN A 208 0.41 10.16 11.91
C GLN A 208 1.78 10.79 11.70
N PHE A 209 2.02 11.38 10.54
CA PHE A 209 3.25 12.08 10.19
C PHE A 209 3.44 13.34 11.06
N TYR A 210 2.39 14.12 11.25
CA TYR A 210 2.40 15.26 12.16
C TYR A 210 2.70 14.83 13.61
N ARG A 211 2.00 13.80 14.11
CA ARG A 211 2.25 13.24 15.45
C ARG A 211 3.66 12.69 15.59
N HIS A 212 4.22 12.07 14.54
CA HIS A 212 5.59 11.59 14.53
C HIS A 212 6.58 12.75 14.63
N LYS A 213 6.39 13.84 13.87
CA LYS A 213 7.20 15.07 14.01
C LYS A 213 7.16 15.65 15.42
N LEU A 214 5.98 15.68 16.04
CA LEU A 214 5.85 16.13 17.44
C LEU A 214 6.60 15.23 18.42
N ARG A 215 6.57 13.90 18.23
CA ARG A 215 7.32 12.96 19.09
C ARG A 215 8.84 13.11 18.98
N LEU A 216 9.33 13.51 17.80
CA LEU A 216 10.74 13.79 17.57
C LEU A 216 11.21 15.07 18.27
N ARG A 217 10.32 15.96 18.75
CA ARG A 217 10.73 17.13 19.53
C ARG A 217 11.51 16.73 20.78
N MET A 218 12.39 17.62 21.18
CA MET A 218 13.31 17.44 22.29
C MET A 218 12.89 18.29 23.49
N THR A 219 13.21 17.83 24.70
CA THR A 219 13.09 18.65 25.91
C THR A 219 14.31 19.55 26.08
N TYR A 220 14.25 20.50 27.01
CA TYR A 220 15.36 21.40 27.29
C TYR A 220 16.62 20.64 27.73
N GLU A 221 16.47 19.66 28.63
CA GLU A 221 17.58 18.80 29.06
C GLU A 221 18.22 18.03 27.90
N GLN A 222 17.40 17.43 27.03
CA GLN A 222 17.89 16.69 25.87
C GLN A 222 18.65 17.59 24.89
N MET A 223 18.18 18.81 24.67
CA MET A 223 18.85 19.79 23.79
C MET A 223 20.19 20.22 24.39
N LYS A 224 20.24 20.49 25.70
CA LYS A 224 21.46 20.86 26.42
C LYS A 224 22.51 19.74 26.36
N GLU A 225 22.07 18.49 26.54
CA GLU A 225 22.96 17.33 26.41
C GLU A 225 23.50 17.20 24.97
N GLU A 226 22.67 17.45 23.96
CA GLU A 226 23.10 17.36 22.56
C GLU A 226 24.13 18.43 22.17
N ILE A 227 23.97 19.66 22.68
CA ILE A 227 24.95 20.73 22.51
C ILE A 227 26.28 20.32 23.15
N ARG A 228 26.23 19.79 24.38
CA ARG A 228 27.42 19.36 25.11
C ARG A 228 28.20 18.27 24.36
N ILE A 229 27.51 17.29 23.78
CA ILE A 229 28.19 16.23 23.03
C ILE A 229 28.77 16.79 21.72
N THR A 230 28.07 17.72 21.06
CA THR A 230 28.53 18.32 19.81
C THR A 230 29.77 19.21 20.02
N GLU A 231 29.79 20.02 21.08
CA GLU A 231 30.97 20.83 21.47
C GLU A 231 32.15 19.97 21.92
N GLY A 232 31.89 18.88 22.65
CA GLY A 232 32.90 17.89 23.03
C GLY A 232 33.57 17.22 21.83
N ASP A 233 32.78 16.78 20.85
CA ASP A 233 33.30 16.17 19.61
C ASP A 233 34.14 17.16 18.78
N GLN A 234 33.73 18.44 18.71
CA GLN A 234 34.49 19.46 17.97
C GLN A 234 35.82 19.81 18.64
N THR A 235 35.84 19.98 19.97
CA THR A 235 37.06 20.26 20.72
C THR A 235 38.05 19.10 20.67
N VAL A 236 37.57 17.85 20.70
CA VAL A 236 38.42 16.67 20.50
C VAL A 236 38.98 16.61 19.08
N LYS A 237 38.16 16.87 18.05
CA LYS A 237 38.62 16.94 16.65
C LYS A 237 39.67 18.03 16.42
N GLN A 238 39.51 19.23 17.00
CA GLN A 238 40.50 20.31 16.89
C GLN A 238 41.82 19.94 17.56
N LYS A 239 41.78 19.30 18.74
CA LYS A 239 42.99 18.82 19.43
C LYS A 239 43.74 17.73 18.66
N MET A 240 43.02 16.86 17.94
CA MET A 240 43.65 15.88 17.06
C MET A 240 44.29 16.54 15.83
N ARG A 241 43.64 17.55 15.24
CA ARG A 241 44.17 18.32 14.11
C ARG A 241 45.40 19.17 14.44
N GLN A 242 45.56 19.56 15.72
CA GLN A 242 46.76 20.25 16.21
C GLN A 242 47.92 19.30 16.54
N ARG A 243 47.65 18.00 16.67
CA ARG A 243 48.67 16.96 16.96
C ARG A 243 49.13 16.19 15.72
N SER A 244 48.46 16.37 14.58
CA SER A 244 48.87 15.91 13.25
C SER A 244 49.63 17.01 12.52
#